data_AF-G0UBQ6-F1
#
_entry.id   AF-G0UBQ6-F1
#
_cell.length_a   1.000
_cell.length_b   1.000
_cell.length_c   1.000
_cell.angle_alpha   90.00
_cell.angle_beta   90.00
_cell.angle_gamma   90.00
#
_symmetry.space_group_name_H-M   'P 1'
#
loop_
_entity.id
_entity.type
_entity.pdbx_description
1 polymer ?
#
loop_
_entity_poly.entity_id
_entity_poly.type
_entity_poly.pdbx_seq_one_letter_code
_entity_poly.pdbx_strand_id
1 'polypeptide(L)'
;MTQFRTGQVVAVKVLGVLGMIDDGQMDWKVICISHGDPVCRFLKNIQDVPKFLPGCLDAIREWFRVYKICQGGVENKFAFDGEFKDKAYTMKVIDEAHHMWRRLRKINQKEKL
;
A
#
# COMPACT_ATOMS: atom_id res chain seq x y z
N MET A 1 -9.72 -17.42 -6.92
CA MET A 1 -8.67 -16.52 -6.39
C MET A 1 -7.46 -16.66 -7.29
N THR A 2 -6.95 -15.57 -7.87
CA THR A 2 -5.84 -15.61 -8.82
C THR A 2 -4.57 -15.16 -8.13
N GLN A 3 -3.57 -16.03 -8.07
CA GLN A 3 -2.21 -15.65 -7.68
C GLN A 3 -1.46 -15.14 -8.91
N PHE A 4 -0.85 -13.96 -8.79
CA PHE A 4 -0.05 -13.39 -9.88
C PHE A 4 1.37 -13.95 -9.89
N ARG A 5 1.98 -13.97 -11.08
CA ARG A 5 3.40 -14.36 -11.26
C ARG A 5 4.32 -13.15 -11.06
N THR A 6 5.58 -13.39 -10.71
CA THR A 6 6.60 -12.35 -10.61
C THR A 6 6.69 -11.55 -11.91
N GLY A 7 6.63 -10.22 -11.80
CA GLY A 7 6.67 -9.30 -12.94
C GLY A 7 5.35 -9.12 -13.71
N GLN A 8 4.27 -9.80 -13.31
CA GLN A 8 2.97 -9.63 -13.95
C GLN A 8 2.37 -8.25 -13.64
N VAL A 9 1.93 -7.54 -14.68
CA VAL A 9 1.28 -6.23 -14.56
C VAL A 9 -0.23 -6.38 -14.76
N VAL A 10 -1.01 -5.87 -13.81
CA VAL A 10 -2.48 -5.92 -13.85
C VAL A 10 -3.08 -4.60 -13.40
N ALA A 11 -4.27 -4.28 -13.94
CA ALA A 11 -5.05 -3.15 -13.45
C ALA A 11 -5.63 -3.46 -12.07
N VAL A 12 -5.39 -2.56 -11.12
CA VAL A 12 -5.89 -2.64 -9.74
C VAL A 12 -6.68 -1.40 -9.37
N LYS A 13 -7.62 -1.57 -8.43
CA LYS A 13 -8.35 -0.49 -7.79
C LYS A 13 -7.80 -0.25 -6.39
N VAL A 14 -7.42 1.00 -6.13
CA VAL A 14 -6.97 1.47 -4.82
C VAL A 14 -8.16 1.56 -3.85
N LEU A 15 -7.95 1.07 -2.63
CA LEU A 15 -8.94 1.05 -1.54
C LEU A 15 -8.50 1.86 -0.32
N GLY A 16 -7.22 1.82 0.04
CA GLY A 16 -6.68 2.52 1.20
C GLY A 16 -5.16 2.39 1.31
N VAL A 17 -4.58 2.87 2.42
CA VAL A 17 -3.13 2.80 2.68
C VAL A 17 -2.85 2.66 4.17
N LEU A 18 -1.82 1.88 4.51
CA LEU A 18 -1.23 1.80 5.85
C LEU A 18 0.12 2.52 5.85
N GLY A 19 0.33 3.43 6.80
CA GLY A 19 1.61 4.16 6.93
C GLY A 19 2.55 3.45 7.90
N MET A 20 3.40 2.55 7.39
CA MET A 20 4.45 1.92 8.19
C MET A 20 5.66 2.83 8.26
N ILE A 21 6.33 2.88 9.41
CA ILE A 21 7.63 3.52 9.57
C ILE A 21 8.67 2.42 9.63
N ASP A 22 9.52 2.37 8.61
CA ASP A 22 10.61 1.40 8.50
C ASP A 22 11.97 2.11 8.58
N ASP A 23 12.78 1.75 9.59
CA ASP A 23 14.11 2.32 9.83
C ASP A 23 14.14 3.87 9.79
N GLY A 24 13.12 4.49 10.38
CA GLY A 24 12.96 5.95 10.44
C GLY A 24 12.41 6.60 9.17
N GLN A 25 12.07 5.81 8.15
CA GLN A 25 11.53 6.29 6.87
C GLN A 25 10.07 5.89 6.71
N MET A 26 9.32 6.71 5.96
CA MET A 26 7.93 6.40 5.63
C MET A 26 7.89 5.31 4.53
N ASP A 27 7.21 4.21 4.84
CA ASP A 27 7.02 3.07 3.94
C ASP A 27 5.52 2.75 3.79
N TRP A 28 4.88 3.46 2.85
CA TRP A 28 3.44 3.33 2.60
C TRP A 28 3.09 1.97 1.99
N LYS A 29 2.12 1.27 2.59
CA LYS A 29 1.55 0.02 2.07
C LYS A 29 0.17 0.30 1.49
N VAL A 30 0.09 0.49 0.17
CA VAL A 30 -1.18 0.69 -0.54
C VAL A 30 -1.99 -0.60 -0.57
N ILE A 31 -3.23 -0.54 -0.11
CA ILE A 31 -4.22 -1.62 -0.19
C ILE A 31 -5.02 -1.44 -1.48
N CYS A 32 -4.94 -2.45 -2.34
CA CYS A 32 -5.62 -2.47 -3.63
C CYS A 32 -6.15 -3.88 -3.96
N ILE A 33 -7.07 -3.95 -4.91
CA ILE A 33 -7.63 -5.21 -5.41
C ILE A 33 -7.60 -5.23 -6.94
N SER A 34 -7.36 -6.38 -7.55
CA SER A 34 -7.44 -6.53 -9.01
C SER A 34 -8.82 -6.16 -9.54
N HIS A 35 -8.88 -5.49 -10.69
CA HIS A 35 -10.14 -5.26 -11.39
C HIS A 35 -10.82 -6.57 -11.86
N GLY A 36 -10.06 -7.66 -12.03
CA GLY A 36 -10.59 -8.97 -12.40
C GLY A 36 -11.10 -9.80 -11.22
N ASP A 37 -10.99 -9.32 -9.98
CA ASP A 37 -11.47 -10.07 -8.82
C ASP A 37 -13.01 -10.02 -8.72
N PRO A 38 -13.69 -11.17 -8.47
CA PRO A 38 -15.16 -11.22 -8.38
C PRO A 38 -15.77 -10.25 -7.37
N VAL A 39 -15.08 -9.95 -6.26
CA VAL A 39 -15.60 -9.03 -5.23
C VAL A 39 -15.18 -7.58 -5.45
N CYS A 40 -14.31 -7.32 -6.44
CA CYS A 40 -13.81 -5.97 -6.73
C CYS A 40 -14.97 -4.98 -6.90
N ARG A 41 -16.03 -5.34 -7.63
CA ARG A 41 -17.17 -4.42 -7.85
C ARG A 41 -17.84 -3.94 -6.55
N PHE A 42 -17.75 -4.70 -5.46
CA PHE A 42 -18.37 -4.37 -4.17
C PHE A 42 -17.46 -3.57 -3.23
N LEU A 43 -16.14 -3.71 -3.36
CA LEU A 43 -15.18 -2.95 -2.55
C LEU A 43 -14.99 -1.54 -3.10
N LYS A 44 -15.63 -0.52 -2.53
CA LYS A 44 -15.52 0.86 -3.02
C LYS A 44 -14.46 1.67 -2.26
N ASN A 45 -14.33 1.41 -0.98
CA ASN A 45 -13.38 2.07 -0.09
C ASN A 45 -12.81 1.08 0.95
N ILE A 46 -11.85 1.52 1.76
CA ILE A 46 -11.16 0.68 2.75
C ILE A 46 -12.13 0.04 3.76
N GLN A 47 -13.22 0.75 4.11
CA GLN A 47 -14.23 0.30 5.07
C GLN A 47 -15.07 -0.88 4.56
N ASP A 48 -15.04 -1.16 3.25
CA ASP A 48 -15.72 -2.32 2.69
C ASP A 48 -14.89 -3.60 2.85
N VAL A 49 -13.57 -3.49 3.03
CA VAL A 49 -12.69 -4.67 3.13
C VAL A 49 -13.11 -5.60 4.27
N PRO A 50 -13.34 -5.13 5.52
CA PRO A 50 -13.77 -6.03 6.60
C PRO A 50 -15.14 -6.69 6.37
N LYS A 51 -16.00 -6.12 5.51
CA LYS A 51 -17.35 -6.65 5.23
C LYS A 51 -17.31 -7.87 4.32
N PHE A 52 -16.38 -7.90 3.37
CA PHE A 52 -16.23 -8.99 2.39
C PHE A 52 -15.03 -9.90 2.68
N LEU A 53 -14.03 -9.38 3.38
CA LEU A 53 -12.77 -10.03 3.72
C LEU A 53 -12.47 -9.79 5.22
N PRO A 54 -13.30 -10.36 6.14
CA PRO A 54 -13.14 -10.15 7.57
C PRO A 54 -11.76 -10.62 8.05
N GLY A 55 -11.12 -9.82 8.91
CA GLY A 55 -9.77 -10.08 9.43
C GLY A 55 -8.62 -9.77 8.48
N CYS A 56 -8.88 -9.46 7.19
CA CYS A 56 -7.82 -9.21 6.21
C CYS A 56 -6.93 -8.02 6.59
N LEU A 57 -7.53 -6.89 6.96
CA LEU A 57 -6.77 -5.68 7.34
C LEU A 57 -5.96 -5.89 8.62
N ASP A 58 -6.53 -6.59 9.61
CA ASP A 58 -5.83 -6.87 10.86
C ASP A 58 -4.65 -7.82 10.65
N ALA A 59 -4.84 -8.88 9.86
CA ALA A 59 -3.76 -9.79 9.49
C ALA A 59 -2.64 -9.07 8.71
N ILE A 60 -2.97 -8.17 7.78
CA ILE A 60 -1.99 -7.36 7.04
C ILE A 60 -1.20 -6.46 8.00
N ARG A 61 -1.90 -5.73 8.87
CA ARG A 61 -1.25 -4.82 9.85
C ARG A 61 -0.32 -5.60 10.75
N GLU A 62 -0.79 -6.71 11.30
CA GLU A 62 -0.02 -7.55 12.22
C GLU A 62 1.20 -8.16 11.54
N TRP A 63 1.04 -8.69 10.33
CA TRP A 63 2.15 -9.22 9.55
C TRP A 63 3.24 -8.17 9.35
N PHE A 64 2.88 -6.96 8.93
CA PHE A 64 3.84 -5.86 8.79
C PHE A 64 4.43 -5.41 10.13
N ARG A 65 3.70 -5.51 11.24
CA ARG A 65 4.22 -5.17 12.57
C ARG A 65 5.35 -6.11 12.98
N VAL A 66 5.22 -7.41 12.75
CA VAL A 66 6.09 -8.42 13.39
C VAL A 66 7.05 -9.16 12.46
N TYR A 67 6.96 -9.02 11.13
CA TYR A 67 7.72 -9.90 10.22
C TYR A 67 9.24 -9.86 10.38
N LYS A 68 9.81 -8.78 10.94
CA LYS A 68 11.26 -8.66 11.21
C LYS A 68 11.71 -9.34 12.49
N ILE A 69 10.79 -9.67 13.40
CA ILE A 69 11.13 -10.23 14.72
C ILE A 69 11.87 -11.57 14.59
N CYS A 70 11.46 -12.43 13.66
CA CYS A 70 12.11 -13.71 13.44
C CYS A 70 13.54 -13.59 12.88
N GLN A 71 13.93 -12.41 12.39
CA GLN A 71 15.27 -12.10 11.88
C GLN A 71 16.11 -11.31 12.89
N GLY A 72 15.65 -11.18 14.15
CA GLY A 72 16.33 -10.40 15.19
C GLY A 72 16.02 -8.90 15.17
N GLY A 73 15.08 -8.46 14.32
CA GLY A 73 14.55 -7.10 14.35
C GLY A 73 13.56 -6.87 15.49
N VAL A 74 13.06 -5.63 15.59
CA VAL A 74 11.98 -5.25 16.51
C VAL A 74 10.67 -5.07 15.74
N GLU A 75 9.56 -4.81 16.46
CA GLU A 75 8.31 -4.47 15.82
C GLU A 75 8.38 -3.16 15.02
N ASN A 76 7.75 -3.14 13.85
CA ASN A 76 7.59 -1.92 13.08
C ASN A 76 6.52 -1.02 13.70
N LYS A 77 6.72 0.30 13.58
CA LYS A 77 5.76 1.31 14.03
C LYS A 77 4.89 1.79 12.88
N PHE A 78 3.76 2.39 13.20
CA PHE A 78 2.85 2.96 12.21
C PHE A 78 2.55 4.43 12.51
N ALA A 79 2.36 5.22 11.47
CA ALA A 79 1.71 6.51 11.57
C ALA A 79 0.20 6.33 11.82
N PHE A 80 -0.46 7.38 12.32
CA PHE A 80 -1.91 7.40 12.58
C PHE A 80 -2.39 6.21 13.43
N ASP A 81 -1.58 5.77 14.40
CA ASP A 81 -1.89 4.64 15.27
C ASP A 81 -2.23 3.33 14.52
N GLY A 82 -1.68 3.15 13.31
CA GLY A 82 -1.96 1.98 12.47
C GLY A 82 -3.33 2.00 11.78
N GLU A 83 -4.02 3.15 11.76
CA GLU A 83 -5.24 3.34 11.00
C GLU A 83 -4.98 3.21 9.49
N PHE A 84 -5.81 2.41 8.81
CA PHE A 84 -5.81 2.42 7.35
C PHE A 84 -6.54 3.66 6.86
N LYS A 85 -5.81 4.55 6.16
CA LYS A 85 -6.43 5.72 5.53
C LYS A 85 -7.19 5.30 4.29
N ASP A 86 -8.23 6.06 3.97
CA ASP A 86 -9.18 5.72 2.93
C ASP A 86 -8.61 5.92 1.51
N LYS A 87 -9.41 5.56 0.51
CA LYS A 87 -9.07 5.72 -0.90
C LYS A 87 -8.69 7.16 -1.25
N ALA A 88 -9.44 8.16 -0.75
CA ALA A 88 -9.22 9.55 -1.11
C ALA A 88 -7.85 10.05 -0.62
N TYR A 89 -7.51 9.74 0.63
CA TYR A 89 -6.17 10.02 1.18
C TYR A 89 -5.09 9.28 0.38
N THR A 90 -5.31 8.01 0.09
CA THR A 90 -4.35 7.16 -0.63
C THR A 90 -4.05 7.69 -2.03
N MET A 91 -5.06 8.18 -2.75
CA MET A 91 -4.85 8.76 -4.08
C MET A 91 -3.96 10.00 -4.03
N LYS A 92 -4.02 10.80 -2.96
CA LYS A 92 -3.10 11.94 -2.77
C LYS A 92 -1.67 11.48 -2.55
N VAL A 93 -1.45 10.47 -1.69
CA VAL A 93 -0.13 9.87 -1.46
C VAL A 93 0.49 9.36 -2.77
N ILE A 94 -0.30 8.65 -3.59
CA ILE A 94 0.15 8.15 -4.90
C ILE A 94 0.46 9.30 -5.86
N ASP A 95 -0.38 10.33 -5.90
CA ASP A 95 -0.18 11.48 -6.78
C ASP A 95 1.07 12.30 -6.39
N GLU A 96 1.32 12.51 -5.10
CA GLU A 96 2.55 13.14 -4.59
C GLU A 96 3.78 12.31 -4.95
N ALA A 97 3.75 10.99 -4.72
CA ALA A 97 4.84 10.09 -5.10
C ALA A 97 5.09 10.10 -6.63
N HIS A 98 4.02 10.16 -7.42
CA HIS A 98 4.12 10.31 -8.88
C HIS A 98 4.76 11.64 -9.28
N HIS A 99 4.40 12.75 -8.64
CA HIS A 99 5.02 14.05 -8.85
C HIS A 99 6.52 14.05 -8.49
N MET A 100 6.90 13.44 -7.37
CA MET A 100 8.30 13.26 -6.97
C MET A 100 9.07 12.45 -8.01
N TRP A 101 8.50 11.33 -8.49
CA TRP A 101 9.09 10.53 -9.57
C TRP A 101 9.28 11.33 -10.86
N ARG A 102 8.28 12.12 -11.28
CA ARG A 102 8.39 12.98 -12.48
C ARG A 102 9.52 13.99 -12.32
N ARG A 103 9.68 14.57 -11.13
CA ARG A 103 10.77 15.52 -10.84
C ARG A 103 12.14 14.83 -10.89
N LEU A 104 12.27 13.66 -10.25
CA LEU A 104 13.49 12.84 -10.29
C LEU A 104 13.93 12.57 -11.73
N ARG A 105 12.99 12.15 -12.60
CA ARG A 105 13.30 11.91 -14.01
C ARG A 105 13.79 13.15 -14.75
N LYS A 106 13.24 14.32 -14.46
CA LYS A 106 13.66 15.60 -15.09
C LYS A 106 15.05 16.04 -14.63
N ILE A 107 15.38 15.87 -13.34
CA ILE A 107 16.71 16.19 -12.81
C ILE A 107 17.77 15.33 -13.50
N ASN A 108 17.56 14.01 -13.53
CA ASN A 108 18.52 13.07 -14.11
C ASN A 108 18.68 13.22 -15.64
N GLN A 109 17.70 13.83 -16.32
CA GLN A 109 17.82 14.19 -17.74
C GLN A 109 18.68 15.44 -17.95
N LYS A 110 18.61 16.42 -17.04
CA LYS A 110 19.42 17.63 -17.10
C LYS A 110 20.89 17.38 -16.76
N GLU A 111 21.19 16.49 -15.83
CA GLU A 111 22.58 16.15 -15.46
C GLU A 111 23.33 15.35 -16.54
N LYS A 112 22.60 14.78 -17.51
CA LYS A 112 23.19 14.04 -18.65
C LYS A 112 23.48 14.92 -19.87
N LEU A 113 23.04 16.18 -19.86
CA LEU A 113 23.25 17.18 -20.90
C LEU A 113 24.35 18.15 -20.46
#